data_AF-A0A8S1BPP0-F1
#
_entry.id   AF-A0A8S1BPP0-F1
#
_cell.length_a   1.000
_cell.length_b   1.000
_cell.length_c   1.000
_cell.angle_alpha   90.00
_cell.angle_beta   90.00
_cell.angle_gamma   90.00
#
_symmetry.space_group_name_H-M   'P 1'
#
loop_
_entity.id
_entity.type
_entity.pdbx_description
1 polymer ?
#
loop_
_entity_poly.entity_id
_entity_poly.type
_entity_poly.pdbx_seq_one_letter_code
_entity_poly.pdbx_strand_id
1 'polypeptide(L)'
;MDCSTVSNSLGLARCNAKYGEYGSHGNVATELQAYANLHLERSYEYLLSSAYYNNYQTNRAGFSKLFKKLSDDAWEKTIDIIKHVTLRGDEMDFSRQSIQKSIRKNYTVELHELEALAKALDTQKELAERAFYIHREATRNSQHLHDPEIAQYLEEEFIEYQAKNIRDLAGHTNDLKKFVASNNGQDLSLGLYLFDEYLQKTL
;
A
#
# COMPACT_ATOMS: atom_id res chain seq x y z
N MET A 1 28.24 -19.62 -28.65
CA MET A 1 26.79 -19.86 -28.73
C MET A 1 26.51 -21.25 -28.21
N ASP A 2 25.63 -21.33 -27.23
CA ASP A 2 25.41 -22.55 -26.45
C ASP A 2 24.76 -23.69 -27.25
N CYS A 3 24.17 -23.38 -28.42
CA CYS A 3 23.60 -24.38 -29.34
C CYS A 3 24.61 -24.92 -30.38
N SER A 4 25.91 -24.74 -30.17
CA SER A 4 26.94 -25.31 -31.06
C SER A 4 27.25 -26.76 -30.71
N THR A 5 27.66 -27.55 -31.69
CA THR A 5 28.11 -28.96 -31.50
C THR A 5 29.31 -29.11 -30.56
N VAL A 6 29.91 -27.99 -30.14
CA VAL A 6 31.09 -27.91 -29.26
C VAL A 6 30.70 -27.51 -27.83
N SER A 7 29.47 -27.06 -27.59
CA SER A 7 29.00 -26.66 -26.26
C SER A 7 28.42 -27.85 -25.49
N ASN A 8 28.88 -28.06 -24.26
CA ASN A 8 28.35 -29.08 -23.34
C ASN A 8 27.37 -28.49 -22.30
N SER A 9 27.06 -27.20 -22.39
CA SER A 9 26.14 -26.51 -21.48
C SER A 9 25.25 -25.52 -22.23
N LEU A 10 24.06 -25.30 -21.66
CA LEU A 10 23.04 -24.37 -22.17
C LEU A 10 22.77 -23.30 -21.13
N GLY A 11 23.67 -22.30 -21.04
CA GLY A 11 23.62 -21.27 -20.01
C GLY A 11 22.61 -20.16 -20.31
N LEU A 12 22.47 -19.77 -21.58
CA LEU A 12 21.45 -18.82 -22.10
C LEU A 12 21.17 -17.62 -21.17
N ALA A 13 22.22 -17.05 -20.55
CA ALA A 13 22.10 -16.10 -19.44
C ALA A 13 21.35 -14.79 -19.79
N ARG A 14 21.20 -14.48 -21.08
CA ARG A 14 20.45 -13.30 -21.58
C ARG A 14 19.02 -13.62 -22.04
N CYS A 15 18.62 -14.88 -22.00
CA CYS A 15 17.27 -15.32 -22.37
C CYS A 15 16.33 -15.19 -21.17
N ASN A 16 16.08 -13.95 -20.74
CA ASN A 16 15.16 -13.61 -19.66
C ASN A 16 14.43 -12.29 -19.99
N ALA A 17 13.52 -11.88 -19.12
CA ALA A 17 12.72 -10.67 -19.32
C ALA A 17 13.39 -9.39 -18.77
N LYS A 18 14.65 -9.42 -18.32
CA LYS A 18 15.35 -8.22 -17.84
C LYS A 18 15.77 -7.35 -19.03
N TYR A 19 15.32 -6.11 -19.03
CA TYR A 19 15.71 -5.06 -19.99
C TYR A 19 15.85 -3.71 -19.27
N GLY A 20 16.47 -2.73 -19.92
CA GLY A 20 16.68 -1.40 -19.35
C GLY A 20 17.54 -1.41 -18.07
N GLU A 21 18.42 -2.42 -17.93
CA GLU A 21 19.27 -2.63 -16.76
C GLU A 21 18.49 -2.76 -15.43
N TYR A 22 17.22 -3.21 -15.51
CA TYR A 22 16.37 -3.46 -14.34
C TYR A 22 17.04 -4.40 -13.33
N GLY A 23 17.16 -3.94 -12.09
CA GLY A 23 17.85 -4.65 -10.99
C GLY A 23 19.38 -4.66 -11.07
N SER A 24 20.00 -4.05 -12.09
CA SER A 24 21.46 -3.94 -12.21
C SER A 24 21.99 -2.61 -11.67
N HIS A 25 21.21 -1.53 -11.79
CA HIS A 25 21.52 -0.21 -11.25
C HIS A 25 20.39 0.32 -10.38
N GLY A 26 20.74 1.19 -9.42
CA GLY A 26 19.78 1.80 -8.49
C GLY A 26 19.11 0.78 -7.57
N ASN A 27 18.04 1.21 -6.91
CA ASN A 27 17.33 0.39 -5.91
C ASN A 27 15.90 0.04 -6.33
N VAL A 28 15.48 0.38 -7.55
CA VAL A 28 14.08 0.28 -7.99
C VAL A 28 13.53 -1.14 -7.85
N ALA A 29 14.27 -2.15 -8.31
CA ALA A 29 13.81 -3.54 -8.22
C ALA A 29 13.63 -3.99 -6.76
N THR A 30 14.60 -3.70 -5.89
CA THR A 30 14.52 -4.07 -4.47
C THR A 30 13.46 -3.26 -3.71
N GLU A 31 13.24 -2.00 -4.09
CA GLU A 31 12.22 -1.16 -3.48
C GLU A 31 10.81 -1.58 -3.91
N LEU A 32 10.63 -2.06 -5.14
CA LEU A 32 9.36 -2.60 -5.60
C LEU A 32 8.99 -3.87 -4.82
N GLN A 33 9.96 -4.76 -4.57
CA GLN A 33 9.77 -5.92 -3.68
C GLN A 33 9.43 -5.49 -2.24
N ALA A 34 10.15 -4.51 -1.69
CA ALA A 34 9.83 -3.97 -0.37
C ALA A 34 8.45 -3.29 -0.32
N TYR A 35 7.96 -2.76 -1.44
CA TYR A 35 6.63 -2.16 -1.56
C TYR A 35 5.51 -3.22 -1.52
N ALA A 36 5.71 -4.37 -2.17
CA ALA A 36 4.81 -5.51 -2.02
C ALA A 36 4.74 -5.96 -0.55
N ASN A 37 5.88 -6.05 0.15
CA ASN A 37 5.90 -6.40 1.57
C ASN A 37 5.15 -5.38 2.43
N LEU A 38 5.27 -4.08 2.12
CA LEU A 38 4.53 -3.04 2.83
C LEU A 38 3.01 -3.17 2.62
N HIS A 39 2.55 -3.37 1.38
CA HIS A 39 1.13 -3.62 1.10
C HIS A 39 0.63 -4.89 1.80
N LEU A 40 1.43 -5.95 1.81
CA LEU A 40 1.09 -7.20 2.50
C LEU A 40 0.91 -6.98 4.00
N GLU A 41 1.84 -6.28 4.65
CA GLU A 41 1.74 -5.93 6.07
C GLU A 41 0.47 -5.11 6.35
N ARG A 42 0.24 -4.04 5.57
CA ARG A 42 -0.96 -3.19 5.73
C ARG A 42 -2.26 -3.97 5.49
N SER A 43 -2.27 -4.93 4.58
CA SER A 43 -3.46 -5.76 4.32
C SER A 43 -3.91 -6.53 5.58
N TYR A 44 -2.96 -7.10 6.33
CA TYR A 44 -3.25 -7.80 7.58
C TYR A 44 -3.63 -6.86 8.71
N GLU A 45 -2.97 -5.69 8.82
CA GLU A 45 -3.32 -4.68 9.81
C GLU A 45 -4.77 -4.19 9.65
N TYR A 46 -5.16 -3.87 8.42
CA TYR A 46 -6.54 -3.49 8.12
C TYR A 46 -7.52 -4.65 8.33
N LEU A 47 -7.12 -5.89 8.03
CA LEU A 47 -7.95 -7.06 8.33
C LEU A 47 -8.25 -7.18 9.83
N LEU A 48 -7.24 -6.97 10.66
CA LEU A 48 -7.40 -7.00 12.12
C LEU A 48 -8.28 -5.85 12.60
N SER A 49 -8.12 -4.63 12.06
CA SER A 49 -9.03 -3.51 12.35
C SER A 49 -10.48 -3.81 11.94
N SER A 50 -10.69 -4.44 10.79
CA SER A 50 -12.02 -4.87 10.35
C SER A 50 -12.65 -5.87 11.32
N ALA A 51 -11.87 -6.87 11.77
CA ALA A 51 -12.31 -7.84 12.76
C ALA A 51 -12.63 -7.19 14.11
N TYR A 52 -11.81 -6.24 14.56
CA TYR A 52 -12.05 -5.50 15.80
C TYR A 52 -13.36 -4.71 15.75
N TYR A 53 -13.66 -4.00 14.65
CA TYR A 53 -14.92 -3.27 14.54
C TYR A 53 -16.17 -4.15 14.38
N ASN A 54 -15.98 -5.44 14.07
CA ASN A 54 -17.05 -6.43 13.96
C ASN A 54 -17.25 -7.27 15.24
N ASN A 55 -16.61 -6.89 16.36
CA ASN A 55 -16.85 -7.55 17.64
C ASN A 55 -18.16 -7.05 18.28
N TYR A 56 -18.70 -7.80 19.25
CA TYR A 56 -20.00 -7.50 19.85
C TYR A 56 -20.05 -6.20 20.69
N GLN A 57 -18.90 -5.70 21.14
CA GLN A 57 -18.80 -4.46 21.93
C GLN A 57 -18.73 -3.22 21.03
N THR A 58 -17.91 -3.28 19.97
CA THR A 58 -17.75 -2.17 19.01
C THR A 58 -18.93 -2.13 18.05
N ASN A 59 -19.27 -3.27 17.43
CA ASN A 59 -20.39 -3.47 16.53
C ASN A 59 -20.62 -2.30 15.53
N ARG A 60 -19.55 -1.94 14.79
CA ARG A 60 -19.53 -0.88 13.78
C ARG A 60 -19.36 -1.50 12.39
N ALA A 61 -20.46 -1.90 11.77
CA ALA A 61 -20.42 -2.62 10.49
C ALA A 61 -19.85 -1.75 9.36
N GLY A 62 -20.09 -0.44 9.38
CA GLY A 62 -19.53 0.51 8.42
C GLY A 62 -18.01 0.67 8.54
N PHE A 63 -17.50 0.81 9.77
CA PHE A 63 -16.04 0.81 10.00
C PHE A 63 -15.42 -0.54 9.62
N SER A 64 -16.06 -1.65 9.99
CA SER A 64 -15.58 -2.98 9.62
C SER A 64 -15.49 -3.15 8.10
N LYS A 65 -16.49 -2.66 7.35
CA LYS A 65 -16.52 -2.66 5.88
C LYS A 65 -15.44 -1.77 5.27
N LEU A 66 -15.20 -0.57 5.83
CA LEU A 66 -14.12 0.33 5.40
C LEU A 66 -12.76 -0.34 5.51
N PHE A 67 -12.44 -0.90 6.68
CA PHE A 67 -11.16 -1.57 6.89
C PHE A 67 -11.05 -2.86 6.09
N LYS A 68 -12.16 -3.58 5.87
CA LYS A 68 -12.16 -4.76 5.01
C LYS A 68 -11.82 -4.39 3.56
N LYS A 69 -12.41 -3.32 3.03
CA LYS A 69 -12.09 -2.81 1.70
C LYS A 69 -10.61 -2.43 1.59
N LEU A 70 -10.07 -1.66 2.55
CA LEU A 70 -8.64 -1.31 2.57
C LEU A 70 -7.73 -2.54 2.64
N SER A 71 -8.13 -3.58 3.38
CA SER A 71 -7.42 -4.85 3.46
C SER A 71 -7.39 -5.57 2.11
N ASP A 72 -8.55 -5.70 1.46
CA ASP A 72 -8.70 -6.38 0.18
C ASP A 72 -7.93 -5.64 -0.93
N ASP A 73 -8.07 -4.31 -1.00
CA ASP A 73 -7.35 -3.49 -1.99
C ASP A 73 -5.82 -3.63 -1.81
N ALA A 74 -5.32 -3.61 -0.57
CA ALA A 74 -3.88 -3.79 -0.29
C ALA A 74 -3.39 -5.21 -0.61
N TRP A 75 -4.22 -6.23 -0.36
CA TRP A 75 -3.91 -7.61 -0.72
C TRP A 75 -3.84 -7.79 -2.24
N GLU A 76 -4.78 -7.22 -2.99
CA GLU A 76 -4.76 -7.23 -4.45
C GLU A 76 -3.53 -6.51 -5.00
N LYS A 77 -3.20 -5.33 -4.46
CA LYS A 77 -1.99 -4.57 -4.83
C LYS A 77 -0.70 -5.32 -4.50
N THR A 78 -0.67 -6.10 -3.42
CA THR A 78 0.46 -6.99 -3.13
C THR A 78 0.67 -8.00 -4.27
N ILE A 79 -0.39 -8.69 -4.68
CA ILE A 79 -0.34 -9.68 -5.76
C ILE A 79 0.09 -9.03 -7.08
N ASP A 80 -0.45 -7.85 -7.37
CA ASP A 80 -0.14 -7.08 -8.57
C ASP A 80 1.36 -6.71 -8.64
N ILE A 81 1.92 -6.18 -7.56
CA ILE A 81 3.35 -5.87 -7.49
C ILE A 81 4.22 -7.12 -7.67
N ILE A 82 3.86 -8.26 -7.06
CA ILE A 82 4.59 -9.52 -7.24
C ILE A 82 4.59 -9.95 -8.72
N LYS A 83 3.44 -9.82 -9.39
CA LYS A 83 3.36 -10.06 -10.84
C LYS A 83 4.21 -9.09 -11.62
N HIS A 84 4.24 -7.80 -11.26
CA HIS A 84 5.06 -6.80 -11.95
C HIS A 84 6.57 -7.04 -11.78
N VAL A 85 7.01 -7.41 -10.57
CA VAL A 85 8.41 -7.80 -10.29
C VAL A 85 8.84 -8.96 -11.21
N THR A 86 8.01 -9.99 -11.29
CA THR A 86 8.29 -11.18 -12.12
C THR A 86 8.13 -10.93 -13.62
N LEU A 87 7.21 -10.05 -14.02
CA LEU A 87 7.05 -9.56 -15.39
C LEU A 87 8.34 -8.89 -15.91
N ARG A 88 9.02 -8.12 -15.05
CA ARG A 88 10.30 -7.46 -15.35
C ARG A 88 11.51 -8.39 -15.25
N GLY A 89 11.28 -9.70 -15.08
CA GLY A 89 12.30 -10.74 -15.10
C GLY A 89 13.08 -10.90 -13.80
N ASP A 90 12.56 -10.39 -12.68
CA ASP A 90 13.16 -10.53 -11.36
C ASP A 90 12.36 -11.49 -10.47
N GLU A 91 12.94 -11.90 -9.34
CA GLU A 91 12.30 -12.82 -8.39
C GLU A 91 11.87 -12.08 -7.13
N MET A 92 10.67 -12.39 -6.63
CA MET A 92 10.15 -11.76 -5.41
C MET A 92 10.85 -12.32 -4.17
N ASP A 93 11.46 -11.44 -3.36
CA ASP A 93 12.03 -11.76 -2.06
C ASP A 93 11.29 -11.05 -0.92
N PHE A 94 10.51 -11.82 -0.16
CA PHE A 94 9.71 -11.33 0.97
C PHE A 94 10.55 -10.89 2.18
N SER A 95 11.87 -11.11 2.18
CA SER A 95 12.77 -10.61 3.21
C SER A 95 13.25 -9.16 2.93
N ARG A 96 12.94 -8.61 1.75
CA ARG A 96 13.38 -7.28 1.36
C ARG A 96 12.78 -6.18 2.22
N GLN A 97 13.66 -5.29 2.65
CA GLN A 97 13.32 -4.10 3.41
C GLN A 97 13.70 -2.87 2.57
N SER A 98 12.84 -1.86 2.60
CA SER A 98 13.07 -0.59 1.93
C SER A 98 14.24 0.16 2.58
N ILE A 99 15.07 0.82 1.78
CA ILE A 99 16.13 1.70 2.25
C ILE A 99 15.58 3.06 2.72
N GLN A 100 14.38 3.43 2.28
CA GLN A 100 13.68 4.59 2.82
C GLN A 100 13.35 4.34 4.29
N LYS A 101 13.90 5.18 5.17
CA LYS A 101 13.64 5.12 6.61
C LYS A 101 12.14 5.30 6.88
N SER A 102 11.50 4.28 7.43
CA SER A 102 10.15 4.40 8.01
C SER A 102 10.23 4.47 9.53
N ILE A 103 9.31 5.20 10.15
CA ILE A 103 9.11 5.13 11.59
C ILE A 103 8.28 3.87 11.86
N ARG A 104 8.93 2.75 12.14
CA ARG A 104 8.23 1.53 12.58
C ARG A 104 7.54 1.81 13.92
N LYS A 105 6.23 2.03 13.88
CA LYS A 105 5.36 2.07 15.05
C LYS A 105 4.52 0.81 15.03
N ASN A 106 4.43 0.12 16.17
CA ASN A 106 3.49 -1.00 16.32
C ASN A 106 2.10 -0.55 15.89
N TYR A 107 1.42 -1.39 15.11
CA TYR A 107 0.04 -1.15 14.72
C TYR A 107 -0.87 -1.64 15.84
N THR A 108 -1.52 -0.70 16.53
CA THR A 108 -2.54 -1.01 17.53
C THR A 108 -3.88 -1.15 16.83
N VAL A 109 -4.58 -2.24 17.10
CA VAL A 109 -5.85 -2.57 16.45
C VAL A 109 -7.03 -1.99 17.23
N GLU A 110 -6.96 -2.05 18.56
CA GLU A 110 -8.02 -1.65 19.49
C GLU A 110 -8.03 -0.12 19.70
N LEU A 111 -8.41 0.61 18.65
CA LEU A 111 -8.48 2.07 18.62
C LEU A 111 -9.92 2.59 18.55
N HIS A 112 -10.16 3.76 19.13
CA HIS A 112 -11.43 4.46 18.94
C HIS A 112 -11.58 4.97 17.50
N GLU A 113 -12.80 5.24 17.07
CA GLU A 113 -13.16 5.52 15.67
C GLU A 113 -12.29 6.61 15.02
N LEU A 114 -12.03 7.72 15.72
CA LEU A 114 -11.19 8.81 15.22
C LEU A 114 -9.71 8.41 15.11
N GLU A 115 -9.19 7.67 16.10
CA GLU A 115 -7.80 7.22 16.13
C GLU A 115 -7.54 6.18 15.04
N ALA A 116 -8.49 5.27 14.81
CA ALA A 116 -8.39 4.28 13.75
C ALA A 116 -8.40 4.92 12.36
N LEU A 117 -9.28 5.91 12.11
CA LEU A 117 -9.26 6.65 10.84
C LEU A 117 -8.00 7.49 10.66
N ALA A 118 -7.48 8.10 11.74
CA ALA A 118 -6.22 8.83 11.68
C ALA A 118 -5.05 7.89 11.34
N LYS A 119 -5.02 6.70 11.94
CA LYS A 119 -4.03 5.66 11.64
C LYS A 119 -4.15 5.15 10.20
N ALA A 120 -5.37 4.93 9.70
CA ALA A 120 -5.63 4.58 8.30
C ALA A 120 -5.14 5.68 7.35
N LEU A 121 -5.39 6.96 7.69
CA LEU A 121 -4.93 8.10 6.91
C LEU A 121 -3.39 8.17 6.85
N ASP A 122 -2.72 7.97 7.99
CA ASP A 122 -1.25 8.00 8.05
C ASP A 122 -0.62 6.84 7.26
N THR A 123 -1.22 5.64 7.32
CA THR A 123 -0.74 4.46 6.57
C THR A 123 -0.96 4.60 5.07
N GLN A 124 -2.08 5.17 4.60
CA GLN A 124 -2.26 5.49 3.18
C GLN A 124 -1.26 6.56 2.70
N LYS A 125 -0.97 7.59 3.52
CA LYS A 125 0.08 8.56 3.20
C LYS A 125 1.46 7.92 3.07
N GLU A 126 1.82 7.00 3.96
CA GLU A 126 3.09 6.26 3.85
C GLU A 126 3.15 5.46 2.54
N LEU A 127 2.07 4.79 2.15
CA LEU A 127 2.01 4.05 0.88
C LEU A 127 2.18 4.97 -0.34
N ALA A 128 1.60 6.18 -0.30
CA ALA A 128 1.75 7.19 -1.35
C ALA A 128 3.18 7.75 -1.42
N GLU A 129 3.74 8.14 -0.27
CA GLU A 129 5.11 8.66 -0.19
C GLU A 129 6.15 7.62 -0.58
N ARG A 130 5.89 6.33 -0.30
CA ARG A 130 6.72 5.23 -0.80
C ARG A 130 6.65 5.12 -2.32
N ALA A 131 5.47 5.24 -2.93
CA ALA A 131 5.35 5.25 -4.38
C ALA A 131 6.14 6.41 -5.01
N PHE A 132 6.07 7.61 -4.42
CA PHE A 132 6.87 8.77 -4.88
C PHE A 132 8.38 8.53 -4.75
N TYR A 133 8.80 7.85 -3.69
CA TYR A 133 10.20 7.48 -3.52
C TYR A 133 10.67 6.56 -4.65
N ILE A 134 9.93 5.50 -4.94
CA ILE A 134 10.28 4.52 -6.00
C ILE A 134 10.25 5.19 -7.37
N HIS A 135 9.23 6.02 -7.64
CA HIS A 135 9.12 6.79 -8.88
C HIS A 135 10.36 7.66 -9.11
N ARG A 136 10.83 8.34 -8.07
CA ARG A 136 12.04 9.17 -8.12
C ARG A 136 13.32 8.32 -8.30
N GLU A 137 13.40 7.14 -7.68
CA GLU A 137 14.49 6.18 -7.90
C GLU A 137 14.52 5.71 -9.35
N ALA A 138 13.36 5.48 -9.96
CA ALA A 138 13.23 5.04 -11.34
C ALA A 138 13.59 6.09 -12.38
N THR A 139 13.34 7.37 -12.10
CA THR A 139 13.42 8.43 -13.13
C THR A 139 14.55 9.43 -12.93
N ARG A 140 15.08 9.59 -11.71
CA ARG A 140 15.89 10.76 -11.35
C ARG A 140 17.13 10.49 -10.50
N ASN A 141 17.08 9.60 -9.52
CA ASN A 141 18.13 9.54 -8.48
C ASN A 141 19.44 8.88 -8.93
N SER A 142 19.42 8.08 -10.00
CA SER A 142 20.60 7.45 -10.55
C SER A 142 20.89 7.98 -11.95
N GLN A 143 22.14 8.35 -12.22
CA GLN A 143 22.58 8.75 -13.56
C GLN A 143 22.60 7.57 -14.55
N HIS A 144 22.59 6.34 -14.04
CA HIS A 144 22.69 5.10 -14.80
C HIS A 144 21.36 4.34 -14.86
N LEU A 145 20.26 4.90 -14.35
CA LEU A 145 18.95 4.27 -14.41
C LEU A 145 17.90 5.30 -14.83
N HIS A 146 17.13 4.93 -15.85
CA HIS A 146 15.92 5.63 -16.24
C HIS A 146 14.89 4.60 -16.70
N ASP A 147 13.95 4.26 -15.82
CA ASP A 147 12.93 3.23 -16.03
C ASP A 147 11.53 3.87 -16.09
N PRO A 148 11.11 4.37 -17.27
CA PRO A 148 9.79 4.98 -17.42
C PRO A 148 8.64 3.98 -17.34
N GLU A 149 8.91 2.68 -17.49
CA GLU A 149 7.88 1.65 -17.37
C GLU A 149 7.45 1.50 -15.90
N ILE A 150 8.41 1.46 -14.96
CA ILE A 150 8.09 1.49 -13.52
C ILE A 150 7.42 2.82 -13.14
N ALA A 151 7.86 3.94 -13.71
CA ALA A 151 7.25 5.24 -13.43
C ALA A 151 5.78 5.27 -13.83
N GLN A 152 5.45 4.85 -15.06
CA GLN A 152 4.08 4.79 -15.56
C GLN A 152 3.22 3.81 -14.74
N TYR A 153 3.75 2.63 -14.44
CA TYR A 153 3.06 1.64 -13.60
C TYR A 153 2.69 2.23 -12.23
N LEU A 154 3.60 2.95 -11.57
CA LEU A 154 3.31 3.60 -10.29
C LEU A 154 2.28 4.73 -10.43
N GLU A 155 2.34 5.50 -11.51
CA GLU A 155 1.41 6.59 -11.79
C GLU A 155 -0.03 6.07 -11.94
N GLU A 156 -0.23 5.09 -12.83
CA GLU A 156 -1.55 4.55 -13.16
C GLU A 156 -2.13 3.71 -12.02
N GLU A 157 -1.34 2.79 -11.45
CA GLU A 157 -1.87 1.78 -10.53
C GLU A 157 -1.89 2.22 -9.06
N PHE A 158 -1.09 3.22 -8.67
CA PHE A 158 -0.92 3.58 -7.26
C PHE A 158 -1.15 5.05 -6.98
N ILE A 159 -0.46 5.95 -7.67
CA ILE A 159 -0.42 7.36 -7.29
C ILE A 159 -1.80 8.02 -7.39
N GLU A 160 -2.54 7.78 -8.47
CA GLU A 160 -3.90 8.32 -8.61
C GLU A 160 -4.88 7.75 -7.58
N TYR A 161 -4.77 6.44 -7.32
CA TYR A 161 -5.58 5.74 -6.35
C TYR A 161 -5.36 6.27 -4.93
N GLN A 162 -4.09 6.45 -4.54
CA GLN A 162 -3.71 6.96 -3.22
C GLN A 162 -4.27 8.36 -2.96
N ALA A 163 -4.23 9.26 -3.94
CA ALA A 163 -4.74 10.61 -3.79
C ALA A 163 -6.24 10.63 -3.43
N LYS A 164 -7.05 9.75 -4.05
CA LYS A 164 -8.48 9.62 -3.76
C LYS A 164 -8.72 9.08 -2.34
N ASN A 165 -8.07 7.97 -1.98
CA ASN A 165 -8.23 7.37 -0.65
C ASN A 165 -7.79 8.28 0.49
N ILE A 166 -6.65 8.97 0.34
CA ILE A 166 -6.17 9.92 1.34
C ILE A 166 -7.17 11.05 1.52
N ARG A 167 -7.78 11.54 0.42
CA ARG A 167 -8.80 12.58 0.49
C ARG A 167 -10.05 12.09 1.22
N ASP A 168 -10.52 10.88 0.96
CA ASP A 168 -11.72 10.33 1.59
C ASP A 168 -11.52 10.13 3.10
N LEU A 169 -10.41 9.50 3.51
CA LEU A 169 -10.06 9.33 4.92
C LEU A 169 -9.84 10.67 5.64
N ALA A 170 -9.23 11.66 4.96
CA ALA A 170 -9.11 13.01 5.50
C ALA A 170 -10.48 13.70 5.67
N GLY A 171 -11.46 13.39 4.82
CA GLY A 171 -12.84 13.82 5.00
C GLY A 171 -13.47 13.21 6.25
N HIS A 172 -13.40 11.88 6.35
CA HIS A 172 -13.95 11.12 7.48
C HIS A 172 -13.38 11.56 8.84
N THR A 173 -12.06 11.76 8.92
CA THR A 173 -11.42 12.27 10.16
C THR A 173 -11.89 13.68 10.53
N ASN A 174 -12.11 14.55 9.54
CA ASN A 174 -12.63 15.90 9.78
C ASN A 174 -14.09 15.88 10.25
N ASP A 175 -14.92 14.97 9.74
CA ASP A 175 -16.31 14.84 10.20
C ASP A 175 -16.37 14.35 11.65
N LEU A 176 -15.61 13.31 12.01
CA LEU A 176 -15.51 12.85 13.40
C LEU A 176 -14.93 13.92 14.33
N LYS A 177 -13.91 14.67 13.89
CA LYS A 177 -13.37 15.81 14.66
C LYS A 177 -14.45 16.82 15.00
N LYS A 178 -15.36 17.12 14.06
CA LYS A 178 -16.48 18.05 14.31
C LYS A 178 -17.47 17.47 15.33
N PHE A 179 -17.78 16.17 15.28
CA PHE A 179 -18.65 15.54 16.28
C PHE A 179 -18.07 15.60 17.68
N VAL A 180 -16.74 15.44 17.82
CA VAL A 180 -16.05 15.56 19.11
C VAL A 180 -16.02 17.01 19.61
N ALA A 181 -15.73 17.97 18.73
CA ALA A 181 -15.50 19.37 19.13
C ALA A 181 -16.78 20.21 19.27
N SER A 182 -17.84 19.89 18.54
CA SER A 182 -19.09 20.67 18.54
C SER A 182 -19.95 20.32 19.75
N ASN A 183 -20.69 21.29 20.29
CA ASN A 183 -21.61 21.11 21.41
C ASN A 183 -20.99 20.35 22.62
N ASN A 184 -19.70 20.54 22.88
CA ASN A 184 -18.94 19.82 23.90
C ASN A 184 -19.04 18.28 23.79
N GLY A 185 -19.19 17.74 22.57
CA GLY A 185 -19.26 16.30 22.30
C GLY A 185 -20.58 15.63 22.69
N GLN A 186 -21.64 16.40 23.01
CA GLN A 186 -22.94 15.84 23.40
C GLN A 186 -23.55 14.93 22.34
N ASP A 187 -23.33 15.24 21.06
CA ASP A 187 -23.88 14.48 19.94
C ASP A 187 -22.96 13.34 19.47
N LEU A 188 -21.83 13.08 20.14
CA LEU A 188 -20.79 12.16 19.66
C LEU A 188 -21.31 10.73 19.45
N SER A 189 -22.06 10.18 20.40
CA SER A 189 -22.55 8.80 20.33
C SER A 189 -23.52 8.59 19.16
N LEU A 190 -24.47 9.52 18.98
CA LEU A 190 -25.40 9.52 17.86
C LEU A 190 -24.69 9.80 16.54
N GLY A 191 -23.76 10.75 16.52
CA GLY A 191 -22.94 11.09 15.36
C GLY A 191 -22.13 9.91 14.86
N LEU A 192 -21.49 9.16 15.76
CA LEU A 192 -20.76 7.93 15.42
C LEU A 192 -21.67 6.84 14.86
N TYR A 193 -22.87 6.67 15.42
CA TYR A 193 -23.85 5.72 14.91
C TYR A 193 -24.31 6.09 13.48
N LEU A 194 -24.69 7.34 13.25
CA LEU A 194 -25.09 7.83 11.93
C LEU A 194 -23.94 7.78 10.91
N PHE A 195 -22.72 8.04 11.37
CA PHE A 195 -21.54 7.96 10.53
C PHE A 195 -21.23 6.52 10.12
N ASP A 196 -21.37 5.55 11.03
CA ASP A 196 -21.26 4.13 10.68
C ASP A 196 -22.29 3.71 9.64
N GLU A 197 -23.56 4.11 9.80
CA GLU A 197 -24.62 3.90 8.82
C GLU A 197 -24.31 4.54 7.45
N TYR A 198 -23.68 5.70 7.45
CA TYR A 198 -23.20 6.37 6.22
C TYR A 198 -22.10 5.54 5.54
N LEU A 199 -21.12 5.04 6.29
CA LEU A 199 -20.05 4.20 5.75
C LEU A 199 -20.61 2.90 5.15
N GLN A 200 -21.60 2.28 5.79
CA GLN A 200 -22.24 1.06 5.25
C GLN A 200 -22.83 1.27 3.85
N LYS A 201 -23.37 2.47 3.57
CA LYS A 201 -24.07 2.82 2.32
C LYS A 201 -23.16 3.32 1.21
N THR A 202 -22.01 3.89 1.54
CA THR A 202 -21.14 4.59 0.57
C THR A 202 -19.96 3.77 0.09
N LEU A 203 -19.60 2.72 0.82
CA LEU A 203 -18.54 1.77 0.47
C LEU A 203 -19.08 0.55 -0.26
#